data_AF-A0A4S1FBH9-F1
#
_entry.id   AF-A0A4S1FBH9-F1
#
_cell.length_a   1.000
_cell.length_b   1.000
_cell.length_c   1.000
_cell.angle_alpha   90.00
_cell.angle_beta   90.00
_cell.angle_gamma   90.00
#
_symmetry.space_group_name_H-M   'P 1'
#
loop_
_entity.id
_entity.type
_entity.pdbx_description
1 polymer ?
#
loop_
_entity_poly.entity_id
_entity_poly.type
_entity_poly.pdbx_seq_one_letter_code
_entity_poly.pdbx_strand_id
1 'polypeptide(L)'
;MVGRKPRFSEQEKLSMLLRMQNGENVSRLADELGIHRQRLYAWREQLRTRGNLMPSRPGRPKKRPPEAPPDRQALAAGFALSAEQRRADALAKARRRIVELERKIGQQQVELDFFQEALRHVRGNQQQKDAPGGAASSRSFKK
;
A
#
# COMPACT_ATOMS: atom_id res chain seq x y z
N MET A 1 23.52 3.28 -42.01
CA MET A 1 23.10 4.02 -40.79
C MET A 1 23.34 3.15 -39.57
N VAL A 2 24.32 3.48 -38.72
CA VAL A 2 24.62 2.68 -37.52
C VAL A 2 23.58 2.99 -36.45
N GLY A 3 22.65 2.08 -36.22
CA GLY A 3 21.70 2.19 -35.11
C GLY A 3 22.48 2.22 -33.79
N ARG A 4 22.39 3.34 -33.05
CA ARG A 4 23.04 3.45 -31.73
C ARG A 4 22.52 2.32 -30.84
N LYS A 5 23.42 1.41 -30.45
CA LYS A 5 23.12 0.37 -29.47
C LYS A 5 22.81 1.06 -28.13
N PRO A 6 21.77 0.63 -27.40
CA PRO A 6 21.51 1.17 -26.07
C PRO A 6 22.73 0.92 -25.19
N ARG A 7 23.11 1.93 -24.40
CA ARG A 7 24.33 1.92 -23.57
C ARG A 7 24.29 0.90 -22.43
N PHE A 8 23.11 0.42 -22.07
CA PHE A 8 22.90 -0.57 -21.02
C PHE A 8 21.95 -1.66 -21.49
N SER A 9 22.33 -2.92 -21.26
CA SER A 9 21.50 -4.10 -21.54
C SER A 9 20.34 -4.21 -20.53
N GLU A 10 19.35 -5.04 -20.83
CA GLU A 10 18.20 -5.25 -19.94
C GLU A 10 18.61 -5.89 -18.61
N GLN A 11 19.53 -6.86 -18.67
CA GLN A 11 20.08 -7.53 -17.50
C GLN A 11 20.87 -6.57 -16.60
N GLU A 12 21.66 -5.67 -17.20
CA GLU A 12 22.35 -4.62 -16.46
C GLU A 12 21.37 -3.70 -15.73
N LYS A 13 20.30 -3.26 -16.39
CA LYS A 13 19.28 -2.42 -15.73
C LYS A 13 18.56 -3.15 -14.59
N LEU A 14 18.29 -4.45 -14.73
CA LEU A 14 17.70 -5.26 -13.65
C LEU A 14 18.63 -5.33 -12.44
N SER A 15 19.93 -5.56 -12.67
CA SER A 15 20.91 -5.60 -11.58
C SER A 15 20.99 -4.27 -10.82
N MET A 16 20.91 -3.13 -11.52
CA MET A 16 20.88 -1.80 -10.92
C MET A 16 19.63 -1.59 -10.07
N LEU A 17 18.47 -2.02 -10.56
CA LEU A 17 17.21 -1.93 -9.81
C LEU A 17 17.19 -2.86 -8.60
N LEU A 18 17.80 -4.04 -8.70
CA LEU A 18 17.96 -4.96 -7.57
C LEU A 18 18.83 -4.36 -6.48
N ARG A 19 19.96 -3.71 -6.84
CA ARG A 19 20.81 -2.96 -5.89
C ARG A 19 20.05 -1.81 -5.23
N MET A 20 19.22 -1.08 -5.99
CA MET A 20 18.33 -0.07 -5.41
C MET A 20 17.27 -0.65 -4.47
N GLN A 21 16.72 -1.82 -4.78
CA GLN A 21 15.72 -2.50 -3.95
C GLN A 21 16.32 -3.03 -2.65
N ASN A 22 17.58 -3.46 -2.69
CA ASN A 22 18.35 -3.87 -1.51
C ASN A 22 18.75 -2.68 -0.60
N GLY A 23 18.40 -1.45 -0.96
CA GLY A 23 18.58 -0.26 -0.11
C GLY A 23 19.94 0.43 -0.26
N GLU A 24 20.72 0.11 -1.30
CA GLU A 24 21.95 0.86 -1.59
C GLU A 24 21.66 2.33 -1.90
N ASN A 25 22.63 3.21 -1.60
CA ASN A 25 22.50 4.64 -1.87
C ASN A 25 22.45 4.90 -3.38
N VAL A 26 21.28 5.30 -3.86
CA VAL A 26 20.98 5.54 -5.28
C VAL A 26 21.86 6.62 -5.90
N SER A 27 22.31 7.62 -5.11
CA SER A 27 23.21 8.68 -5.61
C SER A 27 24.60 8.12 -5.89
N ARG A 28 25.15 7.32 -4.99
CA ARG A 28 26.45 6.66 -5.19
C ARG A 28 26.41 5.69 -6.38
N LEU A 29 25.34 4.90 -6.49
CA LEU A 29 25.12 4.00 -7.62
C LEU A 29 25.02 4.78 -8.96
N ALA A 30 24.39 5.95 -8.95
CA ALA A 30 24.28 6.84 -10.10
C ALA A 30 25.65 7.41 -10.52
N ASP A 31 26.47 7.82 -9.55
CA ASP A 31 27.81 8.35 -9.80
C ASP A 31 28.77 7.27 -10.31
N GLU A 32 28.73 6.06 -9.74
CA GLU A 32 29.50 4.89 -10.19
C GLU A 32 29.21 4.53 -11.66
N LEU A 33 27.95 4.65 -12.07
CA LEU A 33 27.50 4.30 -13.42
C LEU A 33 27.57 5.48 -14.40
N GLY A 34 27.84 6.70 -13.92
CA GLY A 34 27.80 7.93 -14.70
C GLY A 34 26.41 8.25 -15.26
N ILE A 35 25.35 7.89 -14.53
CA ILE A 35 23.95 8.07 -14.94
C ILE A 35 23.22 8.93 -13.90
N HIS A 36 22.45 9.92 -14.34
CA HIS A 36 21.63 10.71 -13.41
C HIS A 36 20.60 9.86 -12.64
N ARG A 37 20.54 10.00 -11.31
CA ARG A 37 19.65 9.24 -10.40
C ARG A 37 18.18 9.19 -10.81
N GLN A 38 17.65 10.25 -11.43
CA GLN A 38 16.25 10.25 -11.91
C GLN A 38 15.99 9.18 -12.97
N ARG A 39 17.00 8.80 -13.76
CA ARG A 39 16.86 7.76 -14.79
C ARG A 39 16.66 6.38 -14.16
N LEU A 40 17.31 6.13 -13.03
CA LEU A 40 17.11 4.90 -12.24
C LEU A 40 15.68 4.83 -11.68
N TYR A 41 15.18 5.93 -11.10
CA TYR A 41 13.79 6.02 -10.64
C TYR A 41 12.78 5.88 -11.79
N ALA A 42 13.08 6.47 -12.95
CA ALA A 42 12.25 6.35 -14.14
C ALA A 42 12.19 4.91 -14.65
N TRP A 43 13.29 4.15 -14.61
CA TRP A 43 13.29 2.73 -14.97
C TRP A 43 12.49 1.87 -13.99
N ARG A 44 12.55 2.16 -12.69
CA ARG A 44 11.70 1.50 -11.69
C ARG A 44 10.22 1.73 -11.97
N GLU A 45 9.86 2.98 -12.26
CA GLU A 45 8.48 3.34 -12.58
C GLU A 45 8.03 2.71 -13.91
N GLN A 46 8.91 2.71 -14.91
CA GLN A 46 8.64 2.08 -16.20
C GLN A 46 8.40 0.57 -16.07
N LEU A 47 9.16 -0.12 -15.21
CA LEU A 47 8.93 -1.52 -14.91
C LEU A 47 7.58 -1.73 -14.21
N ARG A 48 7.22 -0.87 -13.26
CA ARG A 48 5.93 -0.93 -12.54
C ARG A 48 4.73 -0.67 -13.45
N THR A 49 4.86 0.22 -14.43
CA THR A 49 3.77 0.59 -15.33
C THR A 49 3.68 -0.28 -16.59
N ARG A 50 4.81 -0.69 -17.18
CA ARG A 50 4.85 -1.38 -18.48
C ARG A 50 5.33 -2.82 -18.42
N GLY A 51 5.93 -3.26 -17.30
CA GLY A 51 6.51 -4.59 -17.16
C GLY A 51 7.80 -4.83 -17.96
N ASN A 52 8.35 -3.81 -18.63
CA ASN A 52 9.60 -3.90 -19.38
C ASN A 52 10.53 -2.68 -19.17
N LEU A 53 11.85 -2.92 -19.20
CA LEU A 53 12.88 -1.89 -18.95
C LEU A 53 13.42 -1.25 -20.23
N MET A 54 13.06 -1.81 -21.38
CA MET A 54 13.29 -1.18 -22.66
C MET A 54 12.06 -0.37 -23.01
N PRO A 55 12.17 0.96 -23.21
CA PRO A 55 11.20 1.57 -24.10
C PRO A 55 11.36 0.81 -25.41
N SER A 56 10.33 0.09 -25.87
CA SER A 56 10.26 -0.31 -27.27
C SER A 56 10.73 0.91 -28.05
N ARG A 57 11.81 0.76 -28.83
CA ARG A 57 12.28 1.84 -29.70
C ARG A 57 11.01 2.47 -30.24
N PRO A 58 10.79 3.79 -30.12
CA PRO A 58 9.86 4.43 -31.01
C PRO A 58 10.52 4.24 -32.38
N GLY A 59 10.36 3.06 -32.98
CA GLY A 59 10.37 2.91 -34.40
C GLY A 59 9.34 3.93 -34.79
N ARG A 60 9.85 5.03 -35.35
CA ARG A 60 9.07 6.07 -36.01
C ARG A 60 7.79 5.41 -36.50
N PRO A 61 6.60 5.77 -35.98
CA PRO A 61 5.39 5.10 -36.41
C PRO A 61 5.43 5.15 -37.93
N LYS A 62 5.45 3.97 -38.58
CA LYS A 62 5.33 3.88 -40.03
C LYS A 62 4.08 4.70 -40.32
N LYS A 63 4.25 5.85 -40.97
CA LYS A 63 3.16 6.74 -41.36
C LYS A 63 2.31 5.91 -42.31
N ARG A 64 1.40 5.10 -41.77
CA ARG A 64 0.28 4.57 -42.52
C ARG A 64 -0.38 5.80 -43.14
N PRO A 65 -0.72 5.77 -44.44
CA PRO A 65 -1.57 6.80 -45.01
C PRO A 65 -2.74 7.05 -44.05
N PRO A 66 -3.14 8.30 -43.76
CA PRO A 66 -4.25 8.56 -42.87
C PRO A 66 -5.53 8.03 -43.53
N GLU A 67 -5.89 6.80 -43.19
CA GLU A 67 -7.19 6.20 -43.48
C GLU A 67 -8.18 6.86 -42.53
N ALA A 68 -8.65 8.05 -42.93
CA ALA A 68 -9.49 8.96 -42.14
C ALA A 68 -8.88 9.37 -40.77
N PRO A 69 -9.22 10.56 -40.23
CA PRO A 69 -8.99 10.82 -38.82
C PRO A 69 -9.73 9.73 -38.03
N PRO A 70 -9.10 9.03 -37.06
CA PRO A 70 -9.85 8.15 -36.19
C PRO A 70 -11.00 8.96 -35.58
N ASP A 71 -12.23 8.44 -35.68
CA ASP A 71 -13.41 9.13 -35.19
C ASP A 71 -13.12 9.66 -33.79
N ARG A 72 -13.10 10.99 -33.66
CA ARG A 72 -12.74 11.66 -32.41
C ARG A 72 -13.65 11.19 -31.26
N GLN A 73 -14.86 10.76 -31.61
CA GLN A 73 -15.83 10.11 -30.74
C GLN A 73 -15.41 8.71 -30.29
N ALA A 74 -14.86 7.85 -31.16
CA ALA A 74 -14.39 6.52 -30.79
C ALA A 74 -13.19 6.58 -29.82
N LEU A 75 -12.26 7.51 -30.05
CA LEU A 75 -11.16 7.78 -29.12
C LEU A 75 -11.69 8.30 -27.77
N ALA A 76 -12.60 9.27 -27.79
CA ALA A 76 -13.23 9.79 -26.57
C ALA A 76 -14.00 8.71 -25.80
N ALA A 77 -14.71 7.82 -26.50
CA ALA A 77 -15.42 6.68 -25.90
C ALA A 77 -14.45 5.70 -25.23
N GLY A 78 -13.30 5.39 -25.86
CA GLY A 78 -12.26 4.56 -25.25
C GLY A 78 -11.68 5.17 -23.96
N PHE A 79 -11.45 6.49 -23.94
CA PHE A 79 -11.04 7.19 -22.72
C PHE A 79 -12.12 7.21 -21.65
N ALA A 80 -13.39 7.38 -22.02
CA ALA A 80 -14.52 7.36 -21.10
C ALA A 80 -14.68 5.98 -20.45
N LEU A 81 -14.65 4.90 -21.23
CA LEU A 81 -14.68 3.51 -20.73
C LEU A 81 -13.51 3.23 -19.77
N SER A 82 -12.30 3.71 -20.09
CA SER A 82 -11.14 3.59 -19.19
C SER A 82 -11.30 4.40 -17.90
N ALA A 83 -11.98 5.55 -17.94
CA ALA A 83 -12.29 6.33 -16.74
C ALA A 83 -13.36 5.64 -15.88
N GLU A 84 -14.38 5.05 -16.49
CA GLU A 84 -15.40 4.26 -15.82
C GLU A 84 -14.82 3.03 -15.15
N GLN A 85 -13.92 2.30 -15.83
CA GLN A 85 -13.22 1.16 -15.26
C GLN A 85 -12.43 1.56 -14.01
N ARG A 86 -11.68 2.67 -14.08
CA ARG A 86 -10.93 3.20 -12.92
C ARG A 86 -11.84 3.59 -11.76
N ARG A 87 -13.02 4.16 -12.04
CA ARG A 87 -14.02 4.46 -11.01
C ARG A 87 -14.58 3.19 -10.38
N ALA A 88 -14.91 2.18 -11.19
CA ALA A 88 -15.39 0.89 -10.72
C ALA A 88 -14.35 0.20 -9.82
N ASP A 89 -13.07 0.20 -10.20
CA ASP A 89 -11.99 -0.35 -9.40
C ASP A 89 -11.81 0.41 -8.07
N ALA A 90 -11.95 1.74 -8.09
CA ALA A 90 -11.89 2.57 -6.88
C ALA A 90 -13.08 2.26 -5.94
N LEU A 91 -14.29 2.11 -6.49
CA LEU A 91 -15.48 1.71 -5.71
C LEU A 91 -15.32 0.31 -5.12
N ALA A 92 -14.77 -0.65 -5.88
CA ALA A 92 -14.50 -1.99 -5.37
C ALA A 92 -13.49 -1.98 -4.21
N LYS A 93 -12.43 -1.17 -4.31
CA LYS A 93 -11.46 -0.98 -3.21
C LYS A 93 -12.10 -0.33 -1.98
N ALA A 94 -12.91 0.71 -2.18
CA ALA A 94 -13.63 1.37 -1.08
C ALA A 94 -14.57 0.38 -0.36
N ARG A 95 -15.33 -0.42 -1.10
CA ARG A 95 -16.21 -1.46 -0.54
C ARG A 95 -15.45 -2.49 0.28
N ARG A 96 -14.31 -2.99 -0.22
CA ARG A 96 -13.45 -3.90 0.55
C ARG A 96 -12.98 -3.26 1.86
N ARG A 97 -12.59 -1.99 1.82
CA ARG A 97 -12.15 -1.27 3.01
C ARG A 97 -13.28 -1.08 4.02
N ILE A 98 -14.50 -0.81 3.57
CA ILE A 98 -15.67 -0.72 4.45
C ILE A 98 -15.87 -2.04 5.20
N VAL A 99 -15.88 -3.16 4.48
CA VAL A 99 -16.06 -4.49 5.10
C VAL A 99 -14.94 -4.80 6.12
N GLU A 100 -13.69 -4.45 5.81
CA GLU A 100 -12.58 -4.61 6.76
C GLU A 100 -12.77 -3.77 8.03
N LEU A 101 -13.22 -2.53 7.87
CA LEU A 101 -13.46 -1.63 9.00
C LEU A 101 -14.63 -2.10 9.85
N GLU A 102 -15.74 -2.51 9.22
CA GLU A 102 -16.91 -3.06 9.92
C GLU A 102 -16.52 -4.30 10.74
N ARG A 103 -15.69 -5.19 10.21
CA ARG A 103 -15.16 -6.34 10.96
C ARG A 103 -14.32 -5.92 12.16
N LYS A 104 -13.42 -4.96 11.99
CA LYS A 104 -12.58 -4.44 13.09
C LYS A 104 -13.41 -3.77 14.17
N ILE A 105 -14.42 -2.98 13.79
CA ILE A 105 -15.35 -2.35 14.72
C ILE A 105 -16.10 -3.42 15.52
N GLY A 106 -16.62 -4.46 14.85
CA GLY A 106 -17.27 -5.58 15.53
C GLY A 106 -16.35 -6.31 16.51
N GLN A 107 -15.10 -6.58 16.11
CA GLN A 107 -14.10 -7.18 17.00
C GLN A 107 -13.82 -6.30 18.23
N GLN A 108 -13.60 -5.00 18.02
CA GLN A 108 -13.36 -4.06 19.10
C GLN A 108 -14.55 -3.94 20.05
N GLN A 109 -15.79 -4.00 19.54
CA GLN A 109 -16.99 -3.97 20.38
C GLN A 109 -17.03 -5.17 21.33
N VAL A 110 -16.76 -6.37 20.83
CA VAL A 110 -16.71 -7.59 21.65
C VAL A 110 -15.60 -7.51 22.71
N GLU A 111 -14.42 -7.01 22.34
CA GLU A 111 -13.32 -6.80 23.28
C GLU A 111 -13.70 -5.80 24.38
N LEU A 112 -14.33 -4.68 24.02
CA LEU A 112 -14.80 -3.68 24.98
C LEU A 112 -15.85 -4.25 25.93
N ASP A 113 -16.81 -5.02 25.42
CA ASP A 113 -17.85 -5.66 26.24
C ASP A 113 -17.22 -6.65 27.24
N PHE A 114 -16.25 -7.46 26.78
CA PHE A 114 -15.47 -8.35 27.65
C PHE A 114 -14.73 -7.59 28.76
N PHE A 115 -14.04 -6.49 28.42
CA PHE A 115 -13.32 -5.69 29.42
C PHE A 115 -14.27 -5.03 30.42
N GLN A 116 -15.44 -4.55 29.97
CA GLN A 116 -16.44 -3.98 30.85
C GLN A 116 -16.97 -5.04 31.84
N GLU A 117 -17.26 -6.25 31.37
CA GLU A 117 -17.68 -7.34 32.25
C GLU A 117 -16.59 -7.72 33.25
N ALA A 118 -15.34 -7.86 32.82
CA ALA A 118 -14.21 -8.16 33.71
C ALA A 118 -14.04 -7.09 34.81
N LEU A 119 -14.13 -5.81 34.45
CA LEU A 119 -14.03 -4.70 35.41
C LEU A 119 -15.22 -4.68 36.39
N ARG A 120 -16.43 -5.05 35.95
CA ARG A 120 -17.58 -5.20 36.86
C ARG A 120 -17.36 -6.33 37.87
N HIS A 121 -16.82 -7.47 37.45
CA HIS A 121 -16.51 -8.59 38.34
C HIS A 121 -15.46 -8.19 39.39
N VAL A 122 -14.39 -7.49 38.98
CA VAL A 122 -13.37 -7.00 39.92
C VAL A 122 -13.98 -6.02 40.93
N ARG A 123 -14.82 -5.08 40.48
CA ARG A 123 -15.49 -4.10 41.36
C ARG A 123 -16.47 -4.78 42.33
N GLY A 124 -17.24 -5.76 41.86
CA GLY A 124 -18.16 -6.54 42.70
C GLY A 124 -17.42 -7.35 43.77
N ASN A 125 -16.31 -7.98 43.41
CA ASN A 125 -15.45 -8.71 44.36
C ASN A 125 -14.82 -7.77 45.39
N GLN A 126 -14.49 -6.52 45.02
CA GLN A 126 -13.97 -5.52 45.95
C GLN A 126 -15.06 -5.06 46.92
N GLN A 127 -16.27 -4.75 46.43
CA GLN A 127 -17.42 -4.41 47.28
C GLN A 127 -17.83 -5.53 48.25
N GLN A 128 -17.69 -6.81 47.87
CA GLN A 128 -17.94 -7.92 48.79
C GLN A 128 -16.86 -8.06 49.87
N LYS A 129 -15.61 -7.70 49.58
CA LYS A 129 -14.53 -7.61 50.59
C LYS A 129 -14.70 -6.40 51.50
N ASP A 130 -15.21 -5.30 50.97
CA ASP A 130 -15.50 -4.07 51.70
C ASP A 130 -16.86 -4.11 52.42
N ALA A 131 -17.73 -5.09 52.08
CA ALA A 131 -18.93 -5.38 52.86
C ALA A 131 -18.50 -5.79 54.29
N PRO A 132 -19.14 -5.26 55.34
CA PRO A 132 -18.60 -5.28 56.69
C PRO A 132 -18.58 -6.71 57.26
N GLY A 133 -17.48 -7.42 57.01
CA GLY A 133 -17.08 -8.62 57.72
C GLY A 133 -16.57 -8.25 59.09
N GLY A 134 -17.50 -8.05 60.03
CA GLY A 134 -17.30 -8.21 61.46
C GLY A 134 -16.42 -7.16 62.14
N ALA A 135 -16.99 -6.48 63.13
CA ALA A 135 -16.23 -6.06 64.30
C ALA A 135 -15.52 -7.30 64.89
N ALA A 136 -14.29 -7.56 64.47
CA ALA A 136 -13.40 -8.51 65.12
C ALA A 136 -13.01 -7.90 66.47
N SER A 137 -13.83 -8.23 67.47
CA SER A 137 -13.62 -8.07 68.90
C SER A 137 -12.14 -8.21 69.28
N SER A 138 -11.49 -7.09 69.59
CA SER A 138 -10.26 -7.05 70.40
C SER A 138 -10.64 -6.77 71.85
N ARG A 139 -11.25 -7.75 72.51
CA ARG A 139 -11.23 -7.85 73.98
C ARG A 139 -9.82 -8.29 74.38
N SER A 140 -8.94 -7.34 74.67
CA SER A 140 -7.65 -7.63 75.30
C SER A 140 -7.63 -7.11 76.74
N PHE A 141 -7.92 -8.04 77.63
CA PHE A 141 -7.33 -8.30 78.95
C PHE A 141 -6.92 -7.12 79.85
N LYS A 142 -7.59 -7.04 81.01
CA LYS A 142 -7.32 -6.16 82.14
C LYS A 142 -6.17 -6.70 82.99
N LYS A 143 -5.23 -5.83 83.39
CA LYS A 143 -4.43 -5.95 84.62
C LYS A 143 -4.68 -4.73 85.48
#